data_AF-A0A518RLD0-F1
#
_entry.id   AF-A0A518RLD0-F1
#
_cell.length_a   1.000
_cell.length_b   1.000
_cell.length_c   1.000
_cell.angle_alpha   90.00
_cell.angle_beta   90.00
_cell.angle_gamma   90.00
#
_symmetry.space_group_name_H-M   'P 1'
#
loop_
_entity.id
_entity.type
_entity.pdbx_description
1 polymer ?
#
loop_
_entity_poly.entity_id
_entity_poly.type
_entity_poly.pdbx_seq_one_letter_code
_entity_poly.pdbx_strand_id
1 'polypeptide(L)' 'MMSSNTARPARLHFMANGFRVLTPGDHVVCGVSGTAIPLDALRYWSVAKQEAYASADIATKAMATT' A
#
# COMPACT_ATOMS: atom_id res chain seq x y z
N MET A 1 -0.78 -3.37 31.51
CA MET A 1 -1.51 -2.83 30.34
C MET A 1 -0.44 -2.36 29.35
N MET A 2 -0.13 -3.11 28.30
CA MET A 2 0.90 -2.68 27.34
C MET A 2 0.54 -3.20 25.95
N SER A 3 0.06 -2.31 25.09
CA SER A 3 0.11 -2.49 23.65
C SER A 3 0.07 -1.10 23.05
N SER A 4 1.26 -0.51 22.94
CA SER A 4 1.51 0.69 22.16
C SER A 4 1.17 0.36 20.71
N ASN A 5 -0.07 0.63 20.31
CA ASN A 5 -0.54 0.46 18.94
C ASN A 5 0.12 1.53 18.06
N THR A 6 1.43 1.41 17.85
CA THR A 6 2.13 2.26 16.88
C THR A 6 1.78 1.70 15.52
N ALA A 7 0.69 2.20 14.92
CA ALA A 7 0.38 1.95 13.53
C ALA A 7 1.59 2.43 12.70
N ARG A 8 2.43 1.50 12.29
CA ARG A 8 3.65 1.81 11.53
C ARG A 8 3.42 1.55 10.05
N PRO A 9 3.89 2.44 9.17
CA PRO A 9 3.86 2.18 7.74
C PRO A 9 4.81 1.03 7.41
N ALA A 10 4.27 -0.06 6.88
CA ALA A 10 5.03 -1.15 6.30
C ALA A 10 5.62 -0.71 4.96
N ARG A 11 6.86 -1.13 4.70
CA ARG A 11 7.46 -0.99 3.37
C ARG A 11 7.29 -2.30 2.64
N LEU A 12 6.55 -2.26 1.54
CA LEU A 12 6.34 -3.41 0.67
C LEU A 12 7.11 -3.23 -0.64
N HIS A 13 7.57 -4.34 -1.17
CA HIS A 13 8.02 -4.46 -2.55
C HIS A 13 6.93 -5.15 -3.35
N PHE A 14 6.32 -4.43 -4.29
CA PHE A 14 5.20 -4.92 -5.08
C PHE A 14 5.70 -5.77 -6.25
N MET A 15 5.06 -6.91 -6.48
CA MET A 15 5.40 -7.88 -7.51
C MET A 15 4.15 -8.22 -8.33
N ALA A 16 4.34 -8.87 -9.48
CA ALA A 16 3.24 -9.22 -10.39
C ALA A 16 2.18 -10.12 -9.74
N ASN A 17 2.58 -10.98 -8.81
CA ASN A 17 1.70 -11.97 -8.18
C ASN A 17 1.49 -11.75 -6.67
N GLY A 18 1.85 -10.58 -6.15
CA GLY A 18 1.77 -10.28 -4.72
C GLY A 18 2.75 -9.20 -4.29
N PHE A 19 3.08 -9.14 -3.01
CA PHE A 19 4.05 -8.20 -2.47
C PHE A 19 4.93 -8.86 -1.41
N ARG A 20 6.15 -8.36 -1.27
CA ARG A 20 7.10 -8.78 -0.24
C ARG A 20 7.23 -7.70 0.81
N VAL A 21 7.07 -8.06 2.07
CA VAL A 21 7.31 -7.14 3.19
C VAL A 21 8.82 -6.91 3.33
N LEU A 22 9.28 -5.69 3.08
CA LEU A 22 10.65 -5.26 3.36
C LEU A 22 10.79 -4.75 4.79
N THR A 23 9.79 -4.02 5.28
CA THR A 23 9.76 -3.51 6.65
C THR A 23 8.40 -3.82 7.26
N PRO A 24 8.35 -4.49 8.43
CA PRO A 24 7.09 -4.84 9.07
C PRO A 24 6.34 -3.60 9.53
N GLY A 25 5.02 -3.65 9.39
CA GLY A 25 4.08 -2.61 9.80
C GLY A 25 2.65 -3.07 9.56
N ASP A 26 1.69 -2.25 9.97
CA ASP A 26 0.26 -2.62 9.96
C ASP A 26 -0.48 -2.12 8.72
N HIS A 27 0.04 -1.06 8.10
CA HIS A 27 -0.58 -0.42 6.95
C HIS A 27 0.48 0.05 5.96
N VAL A 28 0.09 0.26 4.70
CA VAL A 28 0.90 0.95 3.69
C VAL A 28 0.29 2.30 3.38
N VAL A 29 1.08 3.21 2.85
CA VAL A 29 0.60 4.53 2.46
C VAL A 29 0.29 4.53 0.97
N CYS A 30 -0.88 5.08 0.61
CA CYS A 30 -1.27 5.29 -0.78
C CYS A 30 -0.30 6.26 -1.47
N GLY A 31 0.31 5.86 -2.59
CA GLY A 31 1.26 6.71 -3.32
C GLY A 31 0.62 7.98 -3.91
N VAL A 32 -0.69 7.95 -4.16
CA VAL A 32 -1.43 9.07 -4.77
C VAL A 32 -2.12 9.93 -3.71
N SER A 33 -2.84 9.30 -2.77
CA SER A 33 -3.70 10.01 -1.82
C SER A 33 -3.07 10.19 -0.43
N GLY A 34 -1.96 9.52 -0.13
CA GLY A 34 -1.34 9.53 1.21
C GLY A 34 -2.15 8.82 2.30
N THR A 35 -3.28 8.19 1.97
CA THR A 35 -4.12 7.46 2.93
C THR A 35 -3.43 6.18 3.43
N ALA A 36 -3.55 5.89 4.72
CA ALA A 36 -3.13 4.62 5.30
C ALA A 36 -4.09 3.49 4.88
N ILE A 37 -3.55 2.43 4.28
CA ILE A 37 -4.26 1.27 3.78
C ILE A 37 -3.80 0.07 4.62
N PRO A 38 -4.68 -0.55 5.42
CA PRO A 38 -4.35 -1.77 6.14
C PRO A 38 -3.82 -2.84 5.18
N LEU A 39 -2.80 -3.60 5.57
CA LEU A 39 -2.23 -4.64 4.70
C LEU A 39 -3.27 -5.68 4.26
N ASP A 40 -4.23 -6.01 5.12
CA ASP A 40 -5.34 -6.91 4.82
C ASP A 40 -6.34 -6.34 3.80
N ALA A 41 -6.48 -5.01 3.76
CA ALA A 41 -7.36 -4.30 2.84
C ALA A 41 -6.67 -3.95 1.50
N LEU A 42 -5.36 -4.16 1.39
CA LEU A 42 -4.57 -3.84 0.21
C LEU A 42 -4.93 -4.77 -0.96
N ARG A 43 -5.77 -4.27 -1.87
CA ARG A 43 -6.23 -5.00 -3.06
C ARG A 43 -5.64 -4.46 -4.36
N TYR A 44 -5.20 -3.21 -4.37
CA TYR A 44 -4.77 -2.51 -5.58
C TYR A 44 -3.36 -1.95 -5.39
N TRP A 45 -2.45 -2.32 -6.29
CA TRP A 45 -1.08 -1.83 -6.31
C TRP A 45 -0.52 -1.80 -7.74
N SER A 46 0.51 -0.99 -7.96
CA SER A 46 1.28 -0.97 -9.23
C SER A 46 2.69 -1.48 -9.01
N VAL A 47 3.07 -2.48 -9.80
CA VAL A 47 4.43 -3.03 -9.81
C VAL A 47 5.40 -2.06 -10.49
N ALA A 48 4.95 -1.39 -11.56
CA ALA A 48 5.78 -0.46 -12.32
C ALA A 48 6.15 0.78 -11.49
N LYS A 49 5.20 1.29 -10.69
CA LYS A 49 5.41 2.48 -9.84
C LYS A 49 5.85 2.13 -8.41
N GLN A 50 5.72 0.87 -7.99
CA GLN A 50 5.94 0.42 -6.61
C GLN A 50 5.06 1.18 -5.60
N GLU A 51 3.78 1.36 -5.94
CA GLU A 51 2.82 2.13 -5.14
C GLU A 51 1.58 1.31 -4.78
N ALA A 52 1.10 1.49 -3.55
CA ALA A 52 -0.21 1.02 -3.13
C ALA A 52 -1.29 2.05 -3.46
N TYR A 53 -2.50 1.59 -3.74
CA TYR A 53 -3.67 2.43 -3.98
C TYR A 53 -4.82 2.05 -3.05
N ALA A 54 -5.46 3.06 -2.46
CA ALA A 54 -6.51 2.85 -1.48
C ALA A 54 -7.83 2.35 -2.11
N SER A 55 -8.04 2.67 -3.39
CA SER A 55 -9.29 2.37 -4.12
C SER A 55 -9.01 2.08 -5.58
N ALA A 56 -9.93 1.36 -6.23
CA ALA A 56 -9.89 1.11 -7.67
C ALA A 56 -9.86 2.41 -8.49
N ASP A 57 -10.62 3.44 -8.11
CA ASP A 57 -10.61 4.75 -8.77
C ASP A 57 -9.20 5.37 -8.82
N ILE A 58 -8.49 5.34 -7.69
CA ILE A 58 -7.12 5.86 -7.59
C ILE A 58 -6.17 5.05 -8.46
N ALA A 59 -6.28 3.72 -8.40
CA ALA A 59 -5.46 2.83 -9.21
C ALA A 59 -5.67 3.10 -10.71
N THR A 60 -6.93 3.21 -11.15
CA THR A 60 -7.28 3.53 -12.54
C THR A 60 -6.74 4.89 -12.96
N LYS A 61 -6.93 5.95 -12.14
CA LYS A 61 -6.39 7.28 -12.42
C LYS A 61 -4.87 7.26 -12.57
N ALA A 62 -4.17 6.60 -11.63
CA ALA A 62 -2.72 6.48 -11.65
C ALA A 62 -2.19 5.69 -12.85
N MET A 63 -2.93 4.70 -13.34
CA MET A 63 -2.59 3.94 -14.54
C MET A 63 -2.92 4.73 -15.83
N ALA A 64 -4.01 5.49 -15.83
CA ALA A 64 -4.50 6.25 -16.98
C ALA A 64 -3.66 7.50 -17.31
N THR A 65 -2.78 7.96 -16.41
CA THR A 65 -1.91 9.12 -16.66
C THR A 65 -0.62 8.79 -17.44
N THR A 66 -0.63 7.70 -18.21
CA THR A 66 0.51 7.27 -19.04
C THR A 66 0.37 7.77 -20.47
#